data_AF-A0A1M4S7Z8-F1
#
_entry.id   AF-A0A1M4S7Z8-F1
#
_cell.length_a   1.000
_cell.length_b   1.000
_cell.length_c   1.000
_cell.angle_alpha   90.00
_cell.angle_beta   90.00
_cell.angle_gamma   90.00
#
_symmetry.space_group_name_H-M   'P 1'
#
loop_
_entity.id
_entity.type
_entity.pdbx_description
1 polymer ?
#
loop_
_entity_poly.entity_id
_entity_poly.type
_entity_poly.pdbx_seq_one_letter_code
_entity_poly.pdbx_strand_id
1 'polypeptide(L)'
;MDSIKYQVGSWLKNREQNAVNSDIDQRLTLLEEKVFKKLKGLRATDAQRFLLFHYMKGLEPIIQRSDISQNQKDLLVSLIINIDQDNAKKFLAELGKKVKPKLETETNYNFLVQQFASLGLSDLEAKAEIILTKIRAEKEK
;
A
#
# COMPACT_ATOMS: atom_id res chain seq x y z
N MET A 1 -59.61 -23.99 -13.47
CA MET A 1 -58.41 -23.99 -14.36
C MET A 1 -57.47 -22.81 -14.09
N ASP A 2 -57.83 -21.86 -13.23
CA ASP A 2 -57.02 -20.66 -13.00
C ASP A 2 -55.83 -20.86 -12.03
N SER A 3 -55.93 -21.80 -11.08
CA SER A 3 -54.88 -22.00 -10.06
C SER A 3 -53.50 -22.41 -10.61
N ILE A 4 -53.48 -23.19 -11.70
CA ILE A 4 -52.25 -23.66 -12.33
C ILE A 4 -51.53 -22.52 -13.06
N LYS A 5 -52.27 -21.62 -13.74
CA LYS A 5 -51.69 -20.44 -14.40
C LYS A 5 -51.05 -19.47 -13.40
N TYR A 6 -51.67 -19.28 -12.23
CA TYR A 6 -51.10 -18.44 -11.16
C TYR A 6 -49.82 -19.04 -10.56
N GLN A 7 -49.77 -20.36 -10.33
CA GLN A 7 -48.58 -21.02 -9.79
C GLN A 7 -47.39 -20.99 -10.77
N VAL A 8 -47.62 -21.18 -12.06
CA VAL A 8 -46.56 -21.11 -13.10
C VAL A 8 -46.05 -19.68 -13.28
N GLY A 9 -46.93 -18.67 -13.25
CA GLY A 9 -46.54 -17.26 -13.32
C GLY A 9 -45.73 -16.78 -12.11
N SER A 10 -46.06 -17.28 -10.91
CA SER A 10 -45.27 -17.03 -9.69
C SER A 10 -43.88 -17.66 -9.73
N TRP A 11 -43.75 -18.87 -10.30
CA TRP A 11 -42.47 -19.58 -10.36
C TRP A 11 -41.52 -18.96 -11.40
N LEU A 12 -42.05 -18.55 -12.56
CA LEU A 12 -41.29 -17.84 -13.60
C LEU A 12 -40.82 -16.46 -13.12
N LYS A 13 -41.68 -15.69 -12.44
CA LYS A 13 -41.28 -14.41 -11.81
C LYS A 13 -40.16 -14.61 -10.79
N ASN A 14 -40.26 -15.59 -9.90
CA ASN A 14 -39.19 -15.87 -8.93
C ASN A 14 -37.89 -16.29 -9.60
N ARG A 15 -37.95 -17.03 -10.71
CA ARG A 15 -36.77 -17.46 -11.46
C ARG A 15 -36.09 -16.29 -12.19
N GLU A 16 -36.86 -15.38 -12.78
CA GLU A 16 -36.34 -14.16 -13.39
C GLU A 16 -35.77 -13.20 -12.33
N GLN A 17 -36.46 -13.03 -11.20
CA GLN A 17 -35.96 -12.21 -10.09
C GLN A 17 -34.65 -12.77 -9.53
N ASN A 18 -34.55 -14.09 -9.35
CA ASN A 18 -33.33 -14.76 -8.88
C ASN A 18 -32.19 -14.66 -9.90
N ALA A 19 -32.48 -14.73 -11.21
CA ALA A 19 -31.48 -14.54 -12.25
C ALA A 19 -30.94 -13.10 -12.27
N VAL A 20 -31.83 -12.10 -12.16
CA VAL A 20 -31.46 -10.69 -12.08
C VAL A 20 -30.65 -10.40 -10.81
N ASN A 21 -31.05 -10.97 -9.67
CA ASN A 21 -30.29 -10.83 -8.42
C ASN A 21 -28.89 -11.46 -8.53
N SER A 22 -28.78 -12.64 -9.16
CA SER A 22 -27.48 -13.29 -9.37
C SER A 22 -26.55 -12.52 -10.31
N ASP A 23 -27.09 -11.83 -11.33
CA ASP A 23 -26.32 -10.96 -12.23
C ASP A 23 -25.86 -9.69 -11.49
N ILE A 24 -26.71 -9.11 -10.64
CA ILE A 24 -26.37 -7.96 -9.80
C ILE A 24 -25.24 -8.32 -8.82
N ASP A 25 -25.33 -9.47 -8.15
CA ASP A 25 -24.31 -9.94 -7.21
C ASP A 25 -22.96 -10.15 -7.89
N GLN A 26 -22.93 -10.79 -9.07
CA GLN A 26 -21.70 -10.97 -9.85
C GLN A 26 -21.08 -9.63 -10.27
N ARG A 27 -21.91 -8.66 -10.69
CA ARG A 27 -21.44 -7.33 -11.07
C ARG A 27 -20.93 -6.53 -9.87
N LEU A 28 -21.54 -6.69 -8.70
CA LEU A 28 -21.07 -6.10 -7.45
C LEU A 28 -19.73 -6.70 -7.02
N THR A 29 -19.55 -8.02 -7.07
CA THR A 29 -18.24 -8.65 -6.77
C THR A 29 -17.15 -8.16 -7.71
N LEU A 30 -17.43 -8.03 -9.01
CA LEU A 30 -16.46 -7.49 -9.98
C LEU A 30 -16.13 -6.01 -9.73
N LEU A 31 -17.12 -5.21 -9.30
CA LEU A 31 -16.91 -3.82 -8.92
C LEU A 31 -16.08 -3.71 -7.65
N GLU A 32 -16.39 -4.49 -6.63
CA GLU A 32 -15.61 -4.59 -5.40
C GLU A 32 -14.17 -4.99 -5.72
N GLU A 33 -13.94 -6.04 -6.50
CA GLU A 33 -12.59 -6.43 -6.89
C GLU A 33 -11.84 -5.30 -7.61
N LYS A 34 -12.49 -4.61 -8.56
CA LYS A 34 -11.86 -3.50 -9.30
C LYS A 34 -11.57 -2.31 -8.39
N VAL A 35 -12.49 -1.97 -7.49
CA VAL A 35 -12.35 -0.88 -6.53
C VAL A 35 -11.28 -1.23 -5.50
N PHE A 36 -11.29 -2.41 -4.90
CA PHE A 36 -10.27 -2.86 -3.96
C PHE A 36 -8.89 -3.00 -4.61
N LYS A 37 -8.79 -3.49 -5.85
CA LYS A 37 -7.52 -3.52 -6.61
C LYS A 37 -7.00 -2.11 -6.86
N LYS A 38 -7.87 -1.17 -7.27
CA LYS A 38 -7.51 0.22 -7.52
C LYS A 38 -7.13 0.95 -6.22
N LEU A 39 -7.85 0.72 -5.13
CA LEU A 39 -7.54 1.26 -3.79
C LEU A 39 -6.22 0.70 -3.24
N LYS A 40 -5.92 -0.59 -3.47
CA LYS A 40 -4.62 -1.18 -3.15
C LYS A 40 -3.48 -0.55 -3.97
N GLY A 41 -3.73 -0.24 -5.24
CA GLY A 41 -2.76 0.45 -6.10
C GLY A 41 -2.53 1.93 -5.73
N LEU A 42 -3.52 2.58 -5.10
CA LEU A 42 -3.41 3.95 -4.60
C LEU A 42 -2.73 4.05 -3.23
N ARG A 43 -2.65 2.94 -2.48
CA ARG A 43 -2.04 2.92 -1.15
C ARG A 43 -0.54 2.71 -1.27
N ALA A 44 0.23 3.62 -0.66
CA ALA A 44 1.68 3.48 -0.55
C ALA A 44 2.05 2.14 0.13
N THR A 45 3.04 1.44 -0.43
CA THR A 45 3.58 0.20 0.14
C THR A 45 4.23 0.45 1.50
N ASP A 46 4.48 -0.60 2.29
CA ASP A 46 5.15 -0.47 3.57
C ASP A 46 6.53 0.20 3.45
N ALA A 47 7.29 -0.16 2.41
CA ALA A 47 8.60 0.44 2.13
C ALA A 47 8.48 1.93 1.77
N GLN A 48 7.50 2.30 0.94
CA GLN A 48 7.24 3.69 0.57
C GLN A 48 6.81 4.53 1.78
N ARG A 49 5.89 4.01 2.60
CA ARG A 49 5.45 4.67 3.85
C ARG A 49 6.62 4.82 4.82
N PHE A 50 7.43 3.78 4.98
CA PHE A 50 8.61 3.81 5.82
C PHE A 50 9.61 4.89 5.37
N LEU A 51 9.94 4.92 4.08
CA LEU A 51 10.84 5.92 3.52
C LEU A 51 10.32 7.34 3.67
N LEU A 52 9.02 7.56 3.40
CA LEU A 52 8.41 8.87 3.53
C LEU A 52 8.59 9.41 4.96
N PHE A 53 8.25 8.62 5.97
CA PHE A 53 8.42 8.99 7.38
C PHE A 53 9.90 9.15 7.77
N HIS A 54 10.80 8.34 7.22
CA HIS A 54 12.23 8.47 7.46
C HIS A 54 12.78 9.81 6.95
N TYR A 55 12.49 10.15 5.68
CA TYR A 55 12.96 11.40 5.06
C TYR A 55 12.36 12.64 5.72
N MET A 56 11.10 12.56 6.17
CA MET A 56 10.45 13.60 6.95
C MET A 56 10.91 13.68 8.41
N LYS A 57 11.92 12.89 8.81
CA LYS A 57 12.46 12.83 10.17
C LYS A 57 11.47 12.38 11.24
N GLY A 58 10.34 11.78 10.85
CA GLY A 58 9.34 11.24 11.79
C GLY A 58 9.82 10.03 12.59
N LEU A 59 10.80 9.28 12.08
CA LEU A 59 11.35 8.09 12.76
C LEU A 59 12.61 8.37 13.56
N GLU A 60 13.28 9.49 13.29
CA GLU A 60 14.56 9.87 13.88
C GLU A 60 14.50 9.84 15.43
N PRO A 61 13.47 10.38 16.10
CA PRO A 61 13.39 10.36 17.56
C PRO A 61 13.31 8.95 18.15
N ILE A 62 12.79 7.98 17.39
CA ILE A 62 12.64 6.59 17.83
C ILE A 62 13.95 5.84 17.62
N ILE A 63 14.58 6.06 16.46
CA ILE A 63 15.84 5.42 16.08
C ILE A 63 16.96 5.84 17.03
N GLN A 64 17.04 7.13 17.37
CA GLN A 64 18.12 7.69 18.19
C GLN A 64 17.98 7.41 19.70
N ARG A 65 16.81 7.00 20.18
CA ARG A 65 16.59 6.68 21.60
C ARG A 65 17.44 5.50 22.06
N SER A 66 18.33 5.72 23.02
CA SER A 66 19.20 4.68 23.58
C SER A 66 18.57 3.93 24.77
N ASP A 67 17.50 4.49 25.34
CA ASP A 67 16.75 3.99 26.50
C ASP A 67 15.83 2.80 26.20
N ILE A 68 15.55 2.53 24.92
CA ILE A 68 14.67 1.45 24.48
C ILE A 68 15.39 0.42 23.63
N SER A 69 14.99 -0.84 23.81
CA SER A 69 15.52 -1.98 23.06
C SER A 69 15.16 -1.92 21.57
N GLN A 70 15.91 -2.63 20.73
CA GLN A 70 15.61 -2.70 19.29
C GLN A 70 14.21 -3.24 19.01
N ASN A 71 13.75 -4.26 19.73
CA ASN A 71 12.39 -4.80 19.57
C ASN A 71 11.30 -3.76 19.87
N GLN A 72 11.52 -2.88 20.86
CA GLN A 72 10.61 -1.78 21.16
C GLN A 72 10.62 -0.71 20.06
N LYS A 73 11.79 -0.41 19.49
CA LYS A 73 11.88 0.50 18.32
C LYS A 73 11.11 -0.06 17.13
N ASP A 74 11.30 -1.35 16.83
CA ASP A 74 10.63 -2.03 15.73
C ASP A 74 9.10 -1.96 15.91
N LEU A 75 8.60 -2.20 17.13
CA LEU A 75 7.18 -2.11 17.48
C LEU A 75 6.63 -0.68 17.39
N LEU A 76 7.35 0.32 17.90
CA LEU A 76 6.90 1.71 17.85
C LEU A 76 6.81 2.21 16.40
N VAL A 77 7.81 1.88 15.58
CA VAL A 77 7.80 2.18 14.14
C VAL A 77 6.64 1.48 13.44
N SER A 78 6.39 0.21 13.75
CA SER A 78 5.29 -0.55 13.16
C SER A 78 3.93 0.09 13.46
N LEU A 79 3.73 0.58 14.68
CA LEU A 79 2.51 1.27 15.10
C LEU A 79 2.34 2.64 14.43
N ILE A 80 3.39 3.46 14.39
CA ILE A 80 3.31 4.84 13.86
C ILE A 80 3.06 4.86 12.36
N ILE A 81 3.72 3.96 11.61
CA ILE A 81 3.62 3.91 10.15
C ILE A 81 2.50 2.94 9.71
N ASN A 82 1.95 2.16 10.65
CA ASN A 82 0.96 1.12 10.41
C ASN A 82 1.47 0.08 9.38
N ILE A 83 2.60 -0.55 9.70
CA ILE A 83 3.24 -1.62 8.92
C ILE A 83 3.48 -2.83 9.83
N ASP A 84 3.77 -4.00 9.26
CA ASP A 84 4.13 -5.17 10.07
C ASP A 84 5.43 -4.95 10.84
N GLN A 85 5.51 -5.43 12.09
CA GLN A 85 6.71 -5.30 12.93
C GLN A 85 7.93 -5.97 12.31
N ASP A 86 7.74 -7.11 11.63
CA ASP A 86 8.81 -7.78 10.88
C ASP A 86 9.34 -6.93 9.72
N ASN A 87 8.48 -6.16 9.06
CA ASN A 87 8.89 -5.23 8.00
C ASN A 87 9.62 -4.03 8.62
N ALA A 88 9.11 -3.45 9.71
CA ALA A 88 9.78 -2.38 10.44
C ALA A 88 11.22 -2.78 10.84
N LYS A 89 11.39 -3.97 11.44
CA LYS A 89 12.69 -4.53 11.79
C LYS A 89 13.64 -4.64 10.60
N LYS A 90 13.16 -5.17 9.46
CA LYS A 90 13.96 -5.31 8.23
C LYS A 90 14.39 -3.95 7.69
N PHE A 91 13.48 -2.98 7.63
CA PHE A 91 13.77 -1.65 7.11
C PHE A 91 14.72 -0.85 8.02
N LEU A 92 14.56 -0.95 9.34
CA LEU A 92 15.48 -0.34 10.31
C LEU A 92 16.89 -0.95 10.20
N ALA A 93 17.00 -2.27 10.04
CA ALA A 93 18.29 -2.92 9.84
C ALA A 93 18.98 -2.48 8.53
N GLU A 94 18.18 -2.21 7.49
CA GLU A 94 18.65 -1.71 6.20
C GLU A 94 19.16 -0.26 6.27
N LEU A 95 18.49 0.64 7.01
CA LEU A 95 19.01 1.98 7.27
C LEU A 95 20.38 1.94 7.96
N GLY A 96 20.58 0.94 8.85
CA GLY A 96 21.88 0.66 9.48
C GLY A 96 22.89 -0.05 8.56
N LYS A 97 22.57 -0.25 7.27
CA LYS A 97 23.36 -0.95 6.24
C LYS A 97 23.77 -2.39 6.61
N LYS A 98 22.98 -3.08 7.45
CA LYS A 98 23.27 -4.44 7.91
C LYS A 98 22.72 -5.55 7.00
N VAL A 99 21.87 -5.21 6.03
CA VAL A 99 21.13 -6.17 5.17
C VAL A 99 21.03 -5.63 3.73
N LYS A 100 20.79 -6.52 2.74
CA LYS A 100 20.57 -6.16 1.32
C LYS A 100 19.51 -5.05 1.15
N PRO A 101 19.70 -4.08 0.24
CA PRO A 101 18.79 -2.95 0.12
C PRO A 101 17.46 -3.33 -0.55
N LYS A 102 16.35 -3.24 0.19
CA LYS A 102 14.95 -3.35 -0.29
C LYS A 102 14.27 -1.98 -0.45
N LEU A 103 14.82 -0.94 0.17
CA LEU A 103 14.31 0.42 0.17
C LEU A 103 14.80 1.20 -1.06
N GLU A 104 16.06 1.01 -1.46
CA GLU A 104 16.67 1.66 -2.64
C GLU A 104 16.23 1.00 -3.95
N THR A 105 14.94 1.13 -4.27
CA THR A 105 14.37 0.67 -5.54
C THR A 105 13.76 1.83 -6.31
N GLU A 106 13.77 1.71 -7.63
CA GLU A 106 13.20 2.71 -8.54
C GLU A 106 11.71 2.99 -8.23
N THR A 107 10.91 1.95 -7.95
CA THR A 107 9.50 2.11 -7.59
C THR A 107 9.30 2.92 -6.31
N ASN A 108 10.18 2.75 -5.32
CA ASN A 108 10.08 3.50 -4.07
C ASN A 108 10.50 4.96 -4.27
N TYR A 109 11.57 5.21 -5.02
CA TYR A 109 12.09 6.57 -5.19
C TYR A 109 11.30 7.41 -6.19
N ASN A 110 10.73 6.81 -7.25
CA ASN A 110 9.73 7.49 -8.10
C ASN A 110 8.54 7.98 -7.26
N PHE A 111 8.05 7.14 -6.33
CA PHE A 111 6.97 7.52 -5.43
C PHE A 111 7.37 8.70 -4.53
N LEU A 112 8.55 8.66 -3.91
CA LEU A 112 9.01 9.75 -3.04
C LEU A 112 9.14 11.07 -3.77
N VAL A 113 9.72 11.08 -4.96
CA VAL A 113 9.85 12.30 -5.79
C VAL A 113 8.48 12.91 -6.05
N GLN A 114 7.51 12.09 -6.49
CA GLN A 114 6.14 12.56 -6.74
C GLN A 114 5.45 13.09 -5.47
N GLN A 115 5.64 12.45 -4.32
CA GLN A 115 5.07 12.91 -3.06
C GLN A 115 5.72 14.20 -2.55
N PHE A 116 7.03 14.34 -2.66
CA PHE A 116 7.70 15.55 -2.22
C PHE A 116 7.38 16.73 -3.13
N ALA A 117 7.30 16.51 -4.45
CA ALA A 117 6.85 17.52 -5.40
C ALA A 117 5.42 17.98 -5.11
N SER A 118 4.48 17.06 -4.85
CA SER A 118 3.09 17.41 -4.56
C SER A 118 2.89 18.17 -3.25
N LEU A 119 3.78 17.97 -2.28
CA LEU A 119 3.80 18.68 -1.00
C LEU A 119 4.64 19.97 -1.02
N GLY A 120 5.31 20.29 -2.14
CA GLY A 120 6.18 21.47 -2.26
C GLY A 120 7.49 21.36 -1.46
N LEU A 121 7.98 20.15 -1.20
CA LEU A 121 9.18 19.87 -0.40
C LEU A 121 10.42 19.70 -1.30
N SER A 122 10.81 20.78 -2.00
CA SER A 122 11.83 20.75 -3.06
C SER A 122 13.20 20.18 -2.62
N ASP A 123 13.64 20.44 -1.40
CA ASP A 123 14.91 19.91 -0.89
C ASP A 123 14.89 18.37 -0.74
N LEU A 124 13.75 17.81 -0.33
CA LEU A 124 13.58 16.36 -0.18
C LEU A 124 13.36 15.69 -1.53
N GLU A 125 12.63 16.36 -2.43
CA GLU A 125 12.47 15.95 -3.82
C GLU A 125 13.83 15.80 -4.51
N ALA A 126 14.67 16.84 -4.47
CA ALA A 126 16.00 16.81 -5.09
C ALA A 126 16.87 15.68 -4.54
N LYS A 127 16.82 15.42 -3.23
CA LYS A 127 17.55 14.30 -2.60
C LYS A 127 17.06 12.95 -3.10
N ALA A 128 15.74 12.77 -3.23
CA ALA A 128 15.16 11.54 -3.76
C ALA A 128 15.52 11.34 -5.24
N GLU A 129 15.51 12.41 -6.05
CA GLU A 129 15.86 12.35 -7.48
C GLU A 129 17.33 11.97 -7.70
N ILE A 130 18.24 12.46 -6.85
CA ILE A 130 19.66 12.08 -6.91
C ILE A 130 19.83 10.57 -6.72
N ILE A 131 19.10 9.98 -5.78
CA ILE A 131 19.18 8.54 -5.50
C ILE A 131 18.50 7.75 -6.62
N LEU A 132 17.35 8.21 -7.12
CA LEU A 132 16.68 7.62 -8.28
C LEU A 132 17.59 7.55 -9.51
N THR A 133 18.30 8.65 -9.78
CA THR A 133 19.26 8.73 -10.89
C THR A 133 20.38 7.70 -10.74
N LYS A 134 20.91 7.50 -9.52
CA LYS A 134 21.92 6.47 -9.23
C LYS A 134 21.40 5.06 -9.49
N ILE A 135 20.19 4.76 -8.99
CA ILE A 135 19.55 3.44 -9.18
C ILE A 135 19.38 3.12 -10.67
N ARG A 136 18.98 4.11 -11.48
CA ARG A 136 18.85 3.94 -12.94
C ARG A 136 20.20 3.69 -13.60
N ALA A 137 21.22 4.47 -13.26
CA ALA A 137 22.57 4.30 -13.81
C ALA A 137 23.20 2.94 -13.46
N GLU A 138 22.85 2.34 -12.32
CA GLU A 138 23.32 1.00 -11.94
C GLU A 138 22.63 -0.12 -12.71
N LYS A 139 21.41 0.07 -13.21
CA LYS A 139 20.69 -0.92 -14.01
C LYS A 139 21.12 -0.98 -15.48
N GLU A 140 21.69 0.11 -15.99
CA GLU A 140 22.14 0.21 -17.40
C GLU A 140 23.53 -0.39 -17.63
N LYS A 141 24.21 -0.83 -16.57
CA LYS A 141 25.49 -1.56 -16.61
C LYS A 141 25.29 -3.07 -16.56
#